data_AF-B2UQS4-F1
#
_entry.id   AF-B2UQS4-F1
#
_cell.length_a   1.000
_cell.length_b   1.000
_cell.length_c   1.000
_cell.angle_alpha   90.00
_cell.angle_beta   90.00
_cell.angle_gamma   90.00
#
_symmetry.space_group_name_H-M   'P 1'
#
loop_
_entity.id
_entity.type
_entity.pdbx_description
1 polymer ?
#
loop_
_entity_poly.entity_id
_entity_poly.type
_entity_poly.pdbx_seq_one_letter_code
_entity_poly.pdbx_strand_id
1 'polypeptide(L)'
;MAAAFCVQGVLADGENYSLWPRRPEALAEARRLMDCGSLPKALELLQPLAEQGGVVGKEAKELIGRLRIRQLLDPNGPDVKKYTVRKGDSWIRMVRKLGCSQAMVVHLNGLMDIPALHAGDVFKYRPLDFHVVVNVPEKEICLYDGTDFVKGYPILSMKDGGKKNVETTVKDEQAPVSIYSRQFPSADKTLVLAAGGYVIDAARGTPRSPGFYLSRQDCNELAMLTRPGTKVTILRGKGEEP
;
A
#
# COMPACT_ATOMS: atom_id res chain seq x y z
N MET A 1 74.33 -9.99 -7.69
CA MET A 1 73.61 -8.89 -8.35
C MET A 1 72.36 -9.46 -9.00
N ALA A 2 71.20 -9.28 -8.39
CA ALA A 2 69.92 -9.67 -8.98
C ALA A 2 69.12 -8.38 -9.21
N ALA A 3 68.85 -8.09 -10.48
CA ALA A 3 68.10 -6.91 -10.90
C ALA A 3 66.62 -7.12 -10.53
N ALA A 4 66.08 -6.21 -9.73
CA ALA A 4 64.66 -6.14 -9.44
C ALA A 4 63.94 -5.50 -10.64
N PHE A 5 63.11 -6.29 -11.33
CA PHE A 5 62.13 -5.76 -12.28
C PHE A 5 60.94 -5.23 -11.48
N CYS A 6 60.83 -3.89 -11.39
CA CYS A 6 59.65 -3.21 -10.90
C CYS A 6 58.53 -3.33 -11.95
N VAL A 7 57.56 -4.20 -11.72
CA VAL A 7 56.26 -4.15 -12.40
C VAL A 7 55.47 -3.02 -11.75
N GLN A 8 55.28 -1.91 -12.46
CA GLN A 8 54.30 -0.89 -12.11
C GLN A 8 52.91 -1.48 -12.39
N GLY A 9 52.28 -2.01 -11.36
CA GLY A 9 50.85 -2.30 -11.37
C GLY A 9 50.08 -0.98 -11.39
N VAL A 10 49.32 -0.77 -12.45
CA VAL A 10 48.29 0.28 -12.50
C VAL A 10 47.29 -0.04 -11.40
N LEU A 11 47.22 0.84 -10.39
CA LEU A 11 46.25 0.77 -9.30
C LEU A 11 44.85 0.96 -9.90
N ALA A 12 44.11 -0.14 -10.05
CA ALA A 12 42.70 -0.10 -10.34
C ALA A 12 41.96 0.47 -9.12
N ASP A 13 41.07 1.40 -9.43
CA ASP A 13 40.19 2.19 -8.56
C ASP A 13 39.90 1.66 -7.14
N GLY A 14 40.28 2.48 -6.16
CA GLY A 14 39.58 2.73 -4.89
C GLY A 14 38.80 1.57 -4.28
N GLU A 15 39.50 0.66 -3.62
CA GLU A 15 38.90 -0.41 -2.83
C GLU A 15 37.97 0.17 -1.75
N ASN A 16 36.70 -0.18 -1.84
CA ASN A 16 35.67 0.19 -0.87
C ASN A 16 35.70 -0.81 0.30
N TYR A 17 36.27 -0.41 1.43
CA TYR A 17 36.33 -1.21 2.67
C TYR A 17 34.99 -1.35 3.41
N SER A 18 33.87 -0.88 2.82
CA SER A 18 32.53 -1.08 3.36
C SER A 18 32.06 -2.52 3.15
N LEU A 19 31.71 -3.22 4.24
CA LEU A 19 31.03 -4.52 4.24
C LEU A 19 29.64 -4.48 3.57
N TRP A 20 29.13 -3.28 3.28
CA TRP A 20 27.87 -3.07 2.57
C TRP A 20 28.14 -2.84 1.08
N PRO A 21 27.44 -3.57 0.18
CA PRO A 21 27.46 -3.27 -1.25
C PRO A 21 27.16 -1.78 -1.48
N ARG A 22 27.84 -1.16 -2.45
CA ARG A 22 27.49 0.22 -2.85
C ARG A 22 26.01 0.21 -3.24
N ARG A 23 25.22 1.10 -2.62
CA ARG A 23 23.83 1.28 -3.02
C ARG A 23 23.81 1.73 -4.48
N PRO A 24 22.92 1.17 -5.32
CA PRO A 24 22.81 1.60 -6.71
C PRO A 24 22.58 3.10 -6.81
N GLU A 25 23.30 3.78 -7.70
CA GLU A 25 23.12 5.22 -7.96
C GLU A 25 21.69 5.54 -8.40
N ALA A 26 21.03 4.59 -9.06
CA ALA A 26 19.62 4.67 -9.45
C ALA A 26 18.67 4.93 -8.26
N LEU A 27 18.97 4.44 -7.04
CA LEU A 27 18.16 4.78 -5.85
C LEU A 27 18.30 6.23 -5.43
N ALA A 28 19.53 6.77 -5.53
CA ALA A 28 19.79 8.17 -5.20
C ALA A 28 19.15 9.08 -6.25
N GLU A 29 19.28 8.75 -7.53
CA GLU A 29 18.68 9.52 -8.61
C GLU A 29 17.16 9.47 -8.60
N ALA A 30 16.56 8.31 -8.32
CA ALA A 30 15.10 8.20 -8.15
C ALA A 30 14.60 9.15 -7.05
N ARG A 31 15.32 9.28 -5.93
CA ARG A 31 14.95 10.24 -4.86
C ARG A 31 15.04 11.68 -5.35
N ARG A 32 16.08 12.05 -6.10
CA ARG A 32 16.18 13.40 -6.70
C ARG A 32 15.03 13.69 -7.66
N LEU A 33 14.66 12.71 -8.48
CA LEU A 33 13.54 12.81 -9.41
C LEU A 33 12.20 12.95 -8.68
N MET A 34 12.03 12.27 -7.54
CA MET A 34 10.86 12.45 -6.67
C MET A 34 10.79 13.87 -6.11
N ASP A 35 11.91 14.41 -5.63
CA ASP A 35 11.97 15.75 -5.04
C ASP A 35 11.70 16.85 -6.08
N CYS A 36 12.12 16.66 -7.34
CA CYS A 36 11.85 17.59 -8.43
C CYS A 36 10.49 17.38 -9.12
N GLY A 37 9.67 16.43 -8.67
CA GLY A 37 8.34 16.15 -9.20
C GLY A 37 8.30 15.31 -10.48
N SER A 38 9.44 14.77 -10.94
CA SER A 38 9.53 13.89 -12.11
C SER A 38 9.18 12.44 -11.76
N LEU A 39 7.95 12.23 -11.28
CA LEU A 39 7.51 10.93 -10.72
C LEU A 39 7.57 9.76 -11.72
N PRO A 40 7.18 9.90 -13.01
CA PRO A 40 7.25 8.80 -13.97
C PRO A 40 8.68 8.27 -14.17
N LYS A 41 9.65 9.17 -14.32
CA LYS A 41 11.08 8.80 -14.46
C LYS A 41 11.62 8.11 -13.21
N ALA A 42 11.19 8.56 -12.03
CA ALA A 42 11.56 7.90 -10.78
C ALA A 42 11.04 6.45 -10.73
N LEU A 43 9.80 6.20 -11.19
CA LEU A 43 9.24 4.85 -11.23
C LEU A 43 10.01 3.94 -12.19
N GLU A 44 10.36 4.42 -13.39
CA GLU A 44 11.14 3.67 -14.37
C GLU A 44 12.49 3.19 -13.80
N LEU A 45 13.16 4.03 -12.99
CA LEU A 45 14.43 3.65 -12.33
C LEU A 45 14.23 2.63 -11.20
N LEU A 46 13.11 2.71 -10.47
CA LEU A 46 12.89 1.89 -9.28
C LEU A 46 12.37 0.49 -9.62
N GLN A 47 11.62 0.34 -10.70
CA GLN A 47 10.97 -0.91 -11.07
C GLN A 47 11.94 -2.11 -11.18
N PRO A 48 13.06 -2.04 -11.93
CA PRO A 48 14.00 -3.16 -12.00
C PRO A 48 14.73 -3.43 -10.68
N LEU A 49 14.82 -2.43 -9.79
CA LEU A 49 15.44 -2.60 -8.48
C LEU A 49 14.52 -3.35 -7.51
N ALA A 50 13.21 -3.13 -7.60
CA ALA A 50 12.21 -3.77 -6.74
C ALA A 50 12.17 -5.30 -6.91
N GLU A 51 12.55 -5.80 -8.08
CA GLU A 51 12.60 -7.24 -8.43
C GLU A 51 13.85 -7.95 -7.88
N GLN A 52 14.92 -7.21 -7.57
CA GLN A 52 16.21 -7.79 -7.14
C GLN A 52 16.20 -8.38 -5.73
N GLY A 53 15.11 -8.18 -4.97
CA GLY A 53 15.00 -8.61 -3.57
C GLY A 53 16.04 -7.94 -2.66
N GLY A 54 16.24 -8.51 -1.47
CA GLY A 54 17.22 -8.00 -0.50
C GLY A 54 16.93 -6.57 -0.01
N VAL A 55 17.97 -5.88 0.45
CA VAL A 55 17.85 -4.51 1.00
C VAL A 55 17.49 -3.50 -0.08
N VAL A 56 18.11 -3.61 -1.27
CA VAL A 56 17.87 -2.72 -2.41
C VAL A 56 16.43 -2.84 -2.91
N GLY A 57 15.93 -4.07 -3.10
CA GLY A 57 14.55 -4.28 -3.55
C GLY A 57 13.52 -3.79 -2.54
N LYS A 58 13.76 -3.96 -1.24
CA LYS A 58 12.90 -3.40 -0.19
C LYS A 58 12.88 -1.86 -0.22
N GLU A 59 14.04 -1.23 -0.37
CA GLU A 59 14.15 0.22 -0.46
C GLU A 59 13.46 0.76 -1.73
N ALA A 60 13.60 0.07 -2.86
CA ALA A 60 12.92 0.42 -4.11
C ALA A 60 11.40 0.28 -3.99
N LYS A 61 10.88 -0.82 -3.43
CA LYS A 61 9.45 -1.03 -3.16
C LYS A 61 8.88 0.06 -2.25
N GLU A 62 9.63 0.47 -1.22
CA GLU A 62 9.22 1.56 -0.32
C GLU A 62 9.13 2.92 -1.05
N LEU A 63 10.05 3.21 -1.97
CA LEU A 63 10.01 4.43 -2.78
C LEU A 63 8.85 4.39 -3.80
N ILE A 64 8.65 3.25 -4.48
CA ILE A 64 7.50 3.04 -5.38
C ILE A 64 6.19 3.21 -4.62
N GLY A 65 6.08 2.61 -3.44
CA GLY A 65 4.92 2.73 -2.55
C GLY A 65 4.58 4.18 -2.27
N ARG A 66 5.56 4.98 -1.81
CA ARG A 66 5.36 6.41 -1.53
C ARG A 66 4.90 7.19 -2.77
N LEU A 67 5.48 6.90 -3.93
CA LEU A 67 5.12 7.55 -5.19
C LEU A 67 3.68 7.23 -5.62
N ARG A 68 3.35 5.94 -5.68
CA ARG A 68 2.04 5.48 -6.15
C ARG A 68 0.93 5.92 -5.20
N ILE A 69 1.13 5.83 -3.88
CA ILE A 69 0.16 6.37 -2.92
C ILE A 69 -0.07 7.87 -3.15
N ARG A 70 0.97 8.67 -3.37
CA ARG A 70 0.80 10.10 -3.66
C ARG A 70 -0.06 10.34 -4.90
N GLN A 71 0.11 9.55 -5.96
CA GLN A 71 -0.70 9.64 -7.18
C GLN A 71 -2.14 9.14 -6.96
N LEU A 72 -2.32 8.11 -6.15
CA LEU A 72 -3.65 7.58 -5.80
C LEU A 72 -4.48 8.58 -4.98
N LEU A 73 -3.81 9.33 -4.11
CA LEU A 73 -4.44 10.32 -3.23
C LEU A 73 -4.60 11.70 -3.89
N ASP A 74 -4.05 11.93 -5.07
CA ASP A 74 -4.21 13.19 -5.78
C ASP A 74 -5.67 13.42 -6.21
N PRO A 75 -6.35 14.49 -5.71
CA PRO A 75 -7.72 14.83 -6.08
C PRO A 75 -7.88 15.30 -7.53
N ASN A 76 -6.79 15.55 -8.24
CA ASN A 76 -6.76 15.90 -9.66
C ASN A 76 -6.12 14.80 -10.51
N GLY A 77 -5.92 13.61 -9.94
CA GLY A 77 -5.40 12.45 -10.65
C GLY A 77 -6.34 11.98 -11.77
N PRO A 78 -5.82 11.24 -12.77
CA PRO A 78 -6.55 10.87 -13.99
C PRO A 78 -7.79 10.01 -13.73
N ASP A 79 -7.78 9.20 -12.67
CA ASP A 79 -8.88 8.26 -12.35
C ASP A 79 -9.96 8.87 -11.45
N VAL A 80 -9.80 10.15 -11.07
CA VAL A 80 -10.77 10.85 -10.22
C VAL A 80 -11.98 11.27 -11.04
N LYS A 81 -13.14 10.73 -10.67
CA LYS A 81 -14.44 11.00 -11.28
C LYS A 81 -15.28 11.90 -10.38
N LYS A 82 -16.32 12.50 -10.94
CA LYS A 82 -17.32 13.29 -10.20
C LYS A 82 -18.65 12.56 -10.15
N TYR A 83 -19.32 12.60 -9.01
CA TYR A 83 -20.67 12.06 -8.83
C TYR A 83 -21.59 13.15 -8.27
N THR A 84 -22.76 13.30 -8.87
CA THR A 84 -23.83 14.16 -8.36
C THR A 84 -24.81 13.33 -7.54
N VAL A 85 -24.96 13.69 -6.27
CA VAL A 85 -25.85 13.03 -5.31
C VAL A 85 -27.29 13.11 -5.77
N ARG A 86 -28.00 11.98 -5.71
CA ARG A 86 -29.41 11.86 -6.09
C ARG A 86 -30.29 11.73 -4.86
N LYS A 87 -31.57 12.09 -5.01
CA LYS A 87 -32.57 11.88 -3.95
C LYS A 87 -32.62 10.40 -3.54
N GLY A 88 -32.50 10.13 -2.23
CA GLY A 88 -32.50 8.77 -1.67
C GLY A 88 -31.11 8.13 -1.54
N ASP A 89 -30.06 8.79 -2.02
CA ASP A 89 -28.68 8.38 -1.72
C ASP A 89 -28.40 8.54 -0.22
N SER A 90 -27.61 7.62 0.30
CA SER A 90 -26.97 7.71 1.62
C SER A 90 -25.49 7.41 1.44
N TRP A 91 -24.63 7.83 2.38
CA TRP A 91 -23.19 7.57 2.29
C TRP A 91 -22.87 6.09 1.98
N ILE A 92 -23.47 5.15 2.72
CA ILE A 92 -23.32 3.71 2.49
C ILE A 92 -23.67 3.31 1.06
N ARG A 93 -24.88 3.68 0.60
CA ARG A 93 -25.36 3.27 -0.73
C ARG A 93 -24.52 3.90 -1.83
N MET A 94 -24.14 5.16 -1.65
CA MET A 94 -23.32 5.90 -2.59
C MET A 94 -21.94 5.27 -2.75
N VAL A 95 -21.18 5.10 -1.67
CA VAL A 95 -19.81 4.55 -1.77
C VAL A 95 -19.81 3.10 -2.30
N ARG A 96 -20.80 2.29 -1.92
CA ARG A 96 -20.98 0.94 -2.47
C ARG A 96 -21.28 0.95 -3.97
N LYS A 97 -22.19 1.83 -4.41
CA LYS A 97 -22.53 1.99 -5.84
C LYS A 97 -21.33 2.48 -6.66
N LEU A 98 -20.53 3.37 -6.09
CA LEU A 98 -19.35 3.96 -6.75
C LEU A 98 -18.10 3.08 -6.67
N GLY A 99 -18.16 1.97 -5.91
CA GLY A 99 -17.03 1.07 -5.73
C GLY A 99 -15.85 1.75 -5.03
N CYS A 100 -16.10 2.62 -4.03
CA CYS A 100 -15.06 3.32 -3.29
C CYS A 100 -15.26 3.22 -1.77
N SER A 101 -14.30 3.74 -1.00
CA SER A 101 -14.41 3.89 0.45
C SER A 101 -14.88 5.30 0.82
N GLN A 102 -15.52 5.44 1.98
CA GLN A 102 -15.92 6.76 2.48
C GLN A 102 -14.70 7.64 2.77
N ALA A 103 -13.64 7.05 3.34
CA ALA A 103 -12.40 7.76 3.63
C ALA A 103 -11.77 8.35 2.37
N MET A 104 -11.79 7.63 1.24
CA MET A 104 -11.30 8.12 -0.04
C MET A 104 -12.11 9.32 -0.53
N VAL A 105 -13.45 9.27 -0.47
CA VAL A 105 -14.29 10.41 -0.87
C VAL A 105 -14.04 11.62 0.02
N VAL A 106 -13.93 11.44 1.34
CA VAL A 106 -13.59 12.51 2.29
C VAL A 106 -12.25 13.15 1.93
N HIS A 107 -11.22 12.32 1.68
CA HIS A 107 -9.89 12.77 1.30
C HIS A 107 -9.89 13.59 0.00
N LEU A 108 -10.43 13.04 -1.09
CA LEU A 108 -10.39 13.67 -2.42
C LEU A 108 -11.17 14.99 -2.50
N ASN A 109 -12.08 15.23 -1.56
CA ASN A 109 -12.87 16.47 -1.48
C ASN A 109 -12.39 17.42 -0.37
N GLY A 110 -11.29 17.10 0.31
CA GLY A 110 -10.74 17.95 1.38
C GLY A 110 -11.72 18.15 2.54
N LEU A 111 -12.58 17.17 2.81
CA LEU A 111 -13.60 17.27 3.84
C LEU A 111 -12.97 16.97 5.21
N MET A 112 -13.25 17.83 6.18
CA MET A 112 -12.83 17.61 7.57
C MET A 112 -13.83 16.75 8.35
N ASP A 113 -15.11 16.82 7.97
CA ASP A 113 -16.23 16.11 8.55
C ASP A 113 -17.06 15.42 7.47
N ILE A 114 -17.94 14.49 7.86
CA ILE A 114 -18.88 13.83 6.96
C ILE A 114 -20.16 14.67 6.88
N PRO A 115 -20.42 15.40 5.77
CA PRO A 115 -21.60 16.23 5.67
C PRO A 115 -22.87 15.39 5.50
N ALA A 116 -24.01 15.99 5.85
CA ALA A 116 -25.29 15.49 5.38
C ALA A 116 -25.35 15.59 3.85
N LEU A 117 -25.82 14.53 3.19
CA LEU A 117 -25.95 14.49 1.74
C LEU A 117 -27.21 15.22 1.29
N HIS A 118 -27.06 16.17 0.37
CA HIS A 118 -28.17 16.84 -0.30
C HIS A 118 -28.16 16.48 -1.79
N ALA A 119 -29.35 16.31 -2.36
CA ALA A 119 -29.47 16.07 -3.79
C ALA A 119 -28.90 17.28 -4.55
N GLY A 120 -28.02 17.01 -5.52
CA GLY A 120 -27.27 18.04 -6.24
C GLY A 120 -25.83 18.25 -5.77
N ASP A 121 -25.46 17.76 -4.57
CA ASP A 121 -24.05 17.80 -4.12
C ASP A 121 -23.15 17.05 -5.11
N VAL A 122 -21.94 17.58 -5.34
CA VAL A 122 -20.98 16.97 -6.26
C VAL A 122 -19.74 16.54 -5.49
N PHE A 123 -19.44 15.25 -5.51
CA PHE A 123 -18.24 14.69 -4.87
C PHE A 123 -17.28 14.10 -5.90
N LYS A 124 -16.00 14.36 -5.70
CA LYS A 124 -14.89 13.61 -6.32
C LYS A 124 -14.82 12.21 -5.70
N TYR A 125 -14.61 11.19 -6.51
CA TYR A 125 -14.41 9.82 -6.06
C TYR A 125 -13.47 9.08 -7.00
N ARG A 126 -12.93 7.96 -6.53
CA ARG A 126 -12.12 7.03 -7.29
C ARG A 126 -12.60 5.60 -7.01
N PRO A 127 -12.97 4.80 -8.03
CA PRO A 127 -13.19 3.36 -7.86
C PRO A 127 -11.94 2.67 -7.31
N LEU A 128 -12.12 1.78 -6.34
CA LEU A 128 -11.05 1.03 -5.68
C LEU A 128 -11.12 -0.43 -6.13
N ASP A 129 -10.48 -0.71 -7.26
CA ASP A 129 -10.46 -2.04 -7.89
C ASP A 129 -9.10 -2.75 -7.69
N PHE A 130 -8.55 -2.59 -6.48
CA PHE A 130 -7.28 -3.17 -6.09
C PHE A 130 -7.39 -4.62 -5.64
N HIS A 131 -6.24 -5.29 -5.60
CA HIS A 131 -6.05 -6.63 -5.05
C HIS A 131 -5.09 -6.54 -3.86
N VAL A 132 -5.42 -7.21 -2.75
CA VAL A 132 -4.53 -7.31 -1.57
C VAL A 132 -3.91 -8.70 -1.50
N VAL A 133 -2.59 -8.78 -1.45
CA VAL A 133 -1.86 -10.04 -1.23
C VAL A 133 -1.26 -10.02 0.17
N VAL A 134 -1.68 -10.93 1.03
CA VAL A 134 -1.02 -11.17 2.32
C VAL A 134 0.04 -12.24 2.12
N ASN A 135 1.31 -11.84 2.11
CA ASN A 135 2.46 -12.73 2.01
C ASN A 135 2.96 -13.09 3.41
N VAL A 136 2.52 -14.23 3.93
CA VAL A 136 2.86 -14.69 5.29
C VAL A 136 4.36 -15.00 5.43
N PRO A 137 5.02 -15.71 4.49
CA PRO A 137 6.47 -15.92 4.55
C PRO A 137 7.30 -14.63 4.62
N GLU A 138 6.95 -13.62 3.80
CA GLU A 138 7.67 -12.35 3.76
C GLU A 138 7.22 -11.35 4.83
N LYS A 139 6.19 -11.70 5.61
CA LYS A 139 5.56 -10.85 6.64
C LYS A 139 5.16 -9.49 6.08
N GLU A 140 4.52 -9.49 4.92
CA GLU A 140 4.14 -8.28 4.19
C GLU A 140 2.72 -8.40 3.64
N ILE A 141 1.96 -7.31 3.67
CA ILE A 141 0.71 -7.16 2.93
C ILE A 141 0.98 -6.23 1.76
N CYS A 142 0.73 -6.69 0.54
CA CYS A 142 0.94 -5.91 -0.68
C CYS A 142 -0.40 -5.50 -1.28
N LEU A 143 -0.51 -4.25 -1.72
CA LEU A 143 -1.61 -3.74 -2.53
C LEU A 143 -1.17 -3.74 -3.99
N TYR A 144 -2.04 -4.19 -4.89
CA TYR A 144 -1.82 -4.26 -6.32
C TYR A 144 -2.97 -3.60 -7.08
N ASP A 145 -2.65 -2.97 -8.21
CA ASP A 145 -3.60 -2.51 -9.22
C ASP A 145 -3.46 -3.40 -10.47
N GLY A 146 -4.36 -4.35 -10.66
CA GLY A 146 -4.12 -5.45 -11.60
C GLY A 146 -2.86 -6.25 -11.21
N THR A 147 -1.84 -6.25 -12.06
CA THR A 147 -0.53 -6.89 -11.82
C THR A 147 0.51 -5.93 -11.25
N ASP A 148 0.20 -4.63 -11.17
CA ASP A 148 1.12 -3.59 -10.80
C ASP A 148 1.23 -3.42 -9.27
N PHE A 149 2.42 -3.60 -8.71
CA PHE A 149 2.67 -3.42 -7.26
C PHE A 149 2.47 -1.98 -6.81
N VAL A 150 1.44 -1.70 -5.99
CA VAL A 150 1.18 -0.34 -5.49
C VAL A 150 2.04 -0.05 -4.26
N LYS A 151 1.89 -0.82 -3.19
CA LYS A 151 2.59 -0.60 -1.91
C LYS A 151 2.63 -1.87 -1.07
N GLY A 152 3.71 -2.02 -0.27
CA GLY A 152 3.87 -3.07 0.73
C GLY A 152 3.71 -2.50 2.14
N TYR A 153 3.12 -3.29 3.03
CA TYR A 153 2.86 -2.96 4.43
C TYR A 153 3.45 -4.05 5.33
N PRO A 154 4.39 -3.72 6.23
CA PRO A 154 5.00 -4.73 7.09
C PRO A 154 4.01 -5.27 8.13
N ILE A 155 3.92 -6.59 8.23
CA ILE A 155 3.13 -7.27 9.26
C ILE A 155 3.92 -7.23 10.57
N LEU A 156 3.40 -6.50 11.56
CA LEU A 156 4.04 -6.34 12.88
C LEU A 156 3.78 -7.54 13.78
N SER A 157 2.57 -8.10 13.70
CA SER A 157 2.22 -9.34 14.40
C SER A 157 1.12 -10.08 13.63
N MET A 158 0.95 -11.37 13.89
CA MET A 158 -0.09 -12.17 13.25
C MET A 158 -0.53 -13.31 14.16
N LYS A 159 -1.79 -13.71 13.99
CA LYS A 159 -2.37 -14.92 14.54
C LYS A 159 -2.94 -15.72 13.38
N ASP A 160 -2.10 -16.53 12.76
CA ASP A 160 -2.47 -17.34 11.60
C ASP A 160 -2.23 -18.82 11.92
N GLY A 161 -3.31 -19.61 11.85
CA GLY A 161 -3.25 -21.08 11.98
C GLY A 161 -3.47 -21.81 10.65
N GLY A 162 -3.61 -21.07 9.54
CA GLY A 162 -3.87 -21.65 8.24
C GLY A 162 -2.64 -22.36 7.66
N LYS A 163 -2.89 -23.36 6.81
CA LYS A 163 -1.82 -24.18 6.18
C LYS A 163 -1.74 -24.03 4.65
N LYS A 164 -2.84 -23.62 4.02
CA LYS A 164 -2.95 -23.50 2.55
C LYS A 164 -3.15 -22.05 2.14
N ASN A 165 -2.83 -21.75 0.89
CA ASN A 165 -3.22 -20.47 0.29
C ASN A 165 -4.75 -20.34 0.29
N VAL A 166 -5.25 -19.13 0.48
CA VAL A 166 -6.68 -18.84 0.54
C VAL A 166 -6.97 -17.61 -0.29
N GLU A 167 -7.89 -17.75 -1.25
CA GLU A 167 -8.56 -16.60 -1.86
C GLU A 167 -9.78 -16.23 -1.02
N THR A 168 -9.93 -14.95 -0.74
CA THR A 168 -11.03 -14.37 0.02
C THR A 168 -11.29 -12.95 -0.47
N THR A 169 -12.24 -12.27 0.16
CA THR A 169 -12.47 -10.84 -0.04
C THR A 169 -12.52 -10.13 1.30
N VAL A 170 -12.39 -8.80 1.26
CA VAL A 170 -12.83 -7.94 2.35
C VAL A 170 -14.35 -8.06 2.45
N LYS A 171 -14.83 -8.59 3.57
CA LYS A 171 -16.25 -8.72 3.88
C LYS A 171 -16.84 -7.38 4.33
N ASP A 172 -16.14 -6.70 5.23
CA ASP A 172 -16.61 -5.46 5.84
C ASP A 172 -15.44 -4.59 6.34
N GLU A 173 -15.68 -3.29 6.47
CA GLU A 173 -14.80 -2.33 7.12
C GLU A 173 -15.47 -1.87 8.41
N GLN A 174 -14.82 -2.13 9.55
CA GLN A 174 -15.36 -1.79 10.86
C GLN A 174 -14.57 -0.67 11.52
N ALA A 175 -15.26 0.14 12.31
CA ALA A 175 -14.68 1.19 13.14
C ALA A 175 -15.41 1.21 14.50
N PRO A 176 -14.77 1.71 15.57
CA PRO A 176 -15.40 1.84 16.90
C PRO A 176 -16.46 2.94 16.96
N VAL A 177 -16.72 3.65 15.85
CA VAL A 177 -17.68 4.75 15.76
C VAL A 177 -18.58 4.54 14.54
N SER A 178 -19.78 5.11 14.59
CA SER A 178 -20.70 5.12 13.45
C SER A 178 -20.07 5.80 12.24
N ILE A 179 -20.38 5.30 11.03
CA ILE A 179 -19.97 5.92 9.76
C ILE A 179 -20.47 7.36 9.54
N TYR A 180 -21.39 7.84 10.38
CA TYR A 180 -21.92 9.21 10.35
C TYR A 180 -21.26 10.10 11.42
N SER A 181 -20.39 9.53 12.25
CA SER A 181 -19.64 10.28 13.26
C SER A 181 -18.56 11.12 12.58
N ARG A 182 -18.35 12.35 13.09
CA ARG A 182 -17.21 13.20 12.70
C ARG A 182 -15.86 12.56 12.98
N GLN A 183 -15.80 11.66 13.95
CA GLN A 183 -14.59 10.92 14.28
C GLN A 183 -14.37 9.72 13.35
N PHE A 184 -15.33 9.36 12.49
CA PHE A 184 -15.19 8.18 11.63
C PHE A 184 -13.97 8.24 10.72
N PRO A 185 -13.65 9.32 10.00
CA PRO A 185 -12.48 9.36 9.11
C PRO A 185 -11.17 9.06 9.84
N SER A 186 -11.01 9.55 11.08
CA SER A 186 -9.81 9.36 11.90
C SER A 186 -9.84 8.13 12.81
N ALA A 187 -10.97 7.45 12.91
CA ALA A 187 -11.11 6.25 13.71
C ALA A 187 -10.32 5.08 13.11
N ASP A 188 -9.79 4.23 13.97
CA ASP A 188 -9.07 3.04 13.54
C ASP A 188 -9.99 2.08 12.81
N LYS A 189 -9.56 1.65 11.64
CA LYS A 189 -10.30 0.71 10.82
C LYS A 189 -9.78 -0.70 11.00
N THR A 190 -10.71 -1.63 10.98
CA THR A 190 -10.45 -3.07 10.92
C THR A 190 -11.10 -3.62 9.65
N LEU A 191 -10.30 -4.25 8.80
CA LEU A 191 -10.81 -4.95 7.62
C LEU A 191 -11.15 -6.39 8.03
N VAL A 192 -12.42 -6.74 7.95
CA VAL A 192 -12.89 -8.10 8.22
C VAL A 192 -12.86 -8.88 6.91
N LEU A 193 -12.20 -10.03 6.91
CA LEU A 193 -12.13 -10.91 5.74
C LEU A 193 -13.28 -11.92 5.75
N ALA A 194 -13.75 -12.32 4.57
CA ALA A 194 -14.78 -13.35 4.43
C ALA A 194 -14.29 -14.74 4.90
N ALA A 195 -12.98 -15.00 4.81
CA ALA A 195 -12.35 -16.23 5.27
C ALA A 195 -12.27 -16.31 6.79
N GLY A 196 -13.16 -17.11 7.40
CA GLY A 196 -12.97 -17.68 8.74
C GLY A 196 -12.80 -16.67 9.88
N GLY A 197 -13.33 -15.44 9.73
CA GLY A 197 -13.20 -14.39 10.74
C GLY A 197 -11.81 -13.76 10.84
N TYR A 198 -10.96 -13.92 9.82
CA TYR A 198 -9.68 -13.24 9.74
C TYR A 198 -9.87 -11.72 9.67
N VAL A 199 -8.93 -10.98 10.28
CA VAL A 199 -8.90 -9.52 10.20
C VAL A 199 -7.56 -9.00 9.71
N ILE A 200 -7.58 -7.81 9.09
CA ILE A 200 -6.42 -6.92 9.02
C ILE A 200 -6.72 -5.75 9.96
N ASP A 201 -5.91 -5.57 10.99
CA ASP A 201 -6.16 -4.62 12.08
C ASP A 201 -4.88 -3.92 12.54
N ALA A 202 -5.02 -2.83 13.30
CA ALA A 202 -3.91 -2.15 13.93
C ALA A 202 -3.37 -2.97 15.12
N ALA A 203 -2.06 -3.14 15.19
CA ALA A 203 -1.39 -3.83 16.29
C ALA A 203 -1.59 -3.07 17.62
N ARG A 204 -2.19 -3.73 18.61
CA ARG A 204 -2.46 -3.20 19.97
C ARG A 204 -2.04 -4.19 21.05
N GLY A 205 -0.83 -4.73 20.92
CA GLY A 205 -0.32 -5.82 21.76
C GLY A 205 -0.61 -7.19 21.13
N THR A 206 -0.98 -8.17 21.95
CA THR A 206 -1.19 -9.55 21.48
C THR A 206 -2.44 -9.65 20.59
N PRO A 207 -2.34 -10.23 19.38
CA PRO A 207 -3.47 -10.52 18.50
C PRO A 207 -4.64 -11.22 19.19
N ARG A 208 -5.81 -10.57 19.21
CA ARG A 208 -7.05 -11.15 19.78
C ARG A 208 -7.74 -12.09 18.79
N SER A 209 -7.93 -11.62 17.56
CA SER A 209 -8.58 -12.33 16.48
C SER A 209 -7.55 -13.02 15.57
N PRO A 210 -7.91 -14.10 14.87
CA PRO A 210 -7.10 -14.58 13.75
C PRO A 210 -6.91 -13.44 12.74
N GLY A 211 -5.70 -13.23 12.25
CA GLY A 211 -5.45 -12.08 11.37
C GLY A 211 -4.00 -11.60 11.31
N PHE A 212 -3.84 -10.48 10.62
CA PHE A 212 -2.57 -9.84 10.31
C PHE A 212 -2.61 -8.40 10.80
N TYR A 213 -1.61 -7.99 11.56
CA TYR A 213 -1.65 -6.73 12.29
C TYR A 213 -0.57 -5.78 11.79
N LEU A 214 -1.00 -4.60 11.35
CA LEU A 214 -0.15 -3.55 10.79
C LEU A 214 0.06 -2.42 11.80
N SER A 215 0.89 -1.44 11.44
CA SER A 215 0.87 -0.17 12.17
C SER A 215 -0.51 0.50 12.04
N ARG A 216 -0.87 1.36 13.00
CA ARG A 216 -2.13 2.11 12.95
C ARG A 216 -2.26 2.92 11.66
N GLN A 217 -1.18 3.55 11.23
CA GLN A 217 -1.14 4.36 10.01
C GLN A 217 -1.36 3.51 8.77
N ASP A 218 -0.63 2.40 8.65
CA ASP A 218 -0.72 1.50 7.49
C ASP A 218 -2.08 0.83 7.39
N CYS A 219 -2.66 0.43 8.53
CA CYS A 219 -4.00 -0.16 8.57
C CYS A 219 -5.06 0.82 8.06
N ASN A 220 -5.00 2.08 8.49
CA ASN A 220 -5.96 3.11 8.06
C ASN A 220 -5.74 3.51 6.58
N GLU A 221 -4.48 3.57 6.12
CA GLU A 221 -4.18 3.82 4.71
C GLU A 221 -4.71 2.67 3.83
N LEU A 222 -4.44 1.42 4.19
CA LEU A 222 -4.96 0.25 3.47
C LEU A 222 -6.49 0.20 3.50
N ALA A 223 -7.13 0.52 4.62
CA ALA A 223 -8.59 0.59 4.70
C ALA A 223 -9.17 1.66 3.77
N MET A 224 -8.53 2.84 3.69
CA MET A 224 -8.94 3.89 2.76
C MET A 224 -8.82 3.45 1.29
N LEU A 225 -7.84 2.60 0.98
CA LEU A 225 -7.57 2.09 -0.37
C LEU A 225 -8.35 0.80 -0.71
N THR A 226 -9.16 0.29 0.20
CA THR A 226 -9.93 -0.94 -0.03
C THR A 226 -11.41 -0.72 0.20
N ARG A 227 -12.23 -1.72 -0.11
CA ARG A 227 -13.68 -1.70 0.09
C ARG A 227 -14.21 -3.11 0.32
N PRO A 228 -15.42 -3.27 0.87
CA PRO A 228 -16.13 -4.54 0.79
C PRO A 228 -16.14 -5.08 -0.65
N GLY A 229 -15.73 -6.34 -0.81
CA GLY A 229 -15.55 -7.01 -2.09
C GLY A 229 -14.15 -6.94 -2.70
N THR A 230 -13.21 -6.13 -2.16
CA THR A 230 -11.80 -6.13 -2.58
C THR A 230 -11.24 -7.55 -2.47
N LYS A 231 -10.60 -8.05 -3.55
CA LYS A 231 -9.98 -9.39 -3.57
C LYS A 231 -8.79 -9.43 -2.64
N VAL A 232 -8.69 -10.49 -1.85
CA VAL A 232 -7.59 -10.74 -0.92
C VAL A 232 -7.06 -12.15 -1.15
N THR A 233 -5.76 -12.29 -1.42
CA THR A 233 -5.08 -13.58 -1.50
C THR A 233 -4.12 -13.73 -0.33
N ILE A 234 -4.29 -14.79 0.47
CA ILE A 234 -3.38 -15.11 1.58
C ILE A 234 -2.43 -16.21 1.11
N LEU A 235 -1.16 -15.87 0.97
CA LEU A 235 -0.07 -16.77 0.58
C LEU A 235 0.64 -17.29 1.82
N ARG A 236 0.63 -18.62 2.01
CA ARG A 236 1.25 -19.31 3.16
C ARG A 236 2.41 -20.24 2.77
N GLY A 237 2.46 -20.66 1.50
CA GLY A 237 3.61 -21.36 0.93
C GLY A 237 4.64 -20.40 0.33
N LYS A 238 5.91 -20.80 0.27
CA LYS A 238 6.89 -20.16 -0.62
C LYS A 238 6.65 -20.66 -2.05
N GLY A 239 6.30 -19.75 -2.96
CA GLY A 239 6.40 -19.98 -4.40
C GLY A 239 5.12 -20.42 -5.08
N GLU A 240 4.17 -19.50 -5.23
CA GLU A 240 3.29 -19.40 -6.40
C GLU A 240 2.80 -17.94 -6.40
N GLU A 241 3.53 -17.09 -7.13
CA GLU A 241 2.93 -15.84 -7.61
C GLU A 241 1.76 -16.21 -8.53
N PRO A 242 0.64 -15.47 -8.49
CA PRO A 242 -0.46 -15.66 -9.42
C PRO A 242 -0.05 -15.37 -10.87
#